data_AF-A0A447MXT6-F1
#
_entry.id   AF-A0A447MXT6-F1
#
_cell.length_a   1.000
_cell.length_b   1.000
_cell.length_c   1.000
_cell.angle_alpha   90.00
_cell.angle_beta   90.00
_cell.angle_gamma   90.00
#
_symmetry.space_group_name_H-M   'P 1'
#
loop_
_entity.id
_entity.type
_entity.pdbx_description
1 polymer ?
#
loop_
_entity_poly.entity_id
_entity_poly.type
_entity_poly.pdbx_seq_one_letter_code
_entity_poly.pdbx_strand_id
1 'polypeptide(L)' 'MTVERKLIKKIEKTLKKVEDEDFGYCESCGVEIGIRRLEARPTADLCIDCKTLAEIREKQMAG' A
#
# COMPACT_ATOMS: atom_id res chain seq x y z
N MET A 1 23.18 3.68 -7.92
CA MET A 1 21.94 4.42 -7.57
C MET A 1 21.63 4.14 -6.10
N THR A 2 21.66 5.16 -5.23
CA THR A 2 21.53 5.04 -3.77
C THR A 2 20.08 4.75 -3.33
N VAL A 3 19.91 4.08 -2.19
CA VAL A 3 18.62 3.56 -1.66
C VAL A 3 17.60 4.68 -1.41
N GLU A 4 18.06 5.87 -1.02
CA GLU A 4 17.24 7.07 -0.75
C GLU A 4 16.32 7.46 -1.91
N ARG A 5 16.78 7.33 -3.17
CA ARG A 5 15.99 7.76 -4.34
C ARG A 5 14.75 6.89 -4.57
N LYS A 6 14.76 5.64 -4.10
CA LYS A 6 13.62 4.73 -4.24
C LYS A 6 12.48 5.10 -3.29
N LEU A 7 12.81 5.65 -2.12
CA LEU A 7 11.80 6.06 -1.14
C LEU A 7 11.06 7.31 -1.60
N ILE A 8 11.79 8.29 -2.15
CA ILE A 8 11.23 9.54 -2.68
C ILE A 8 10.18 9.26 -3.76
N LYS A 9 10.49 8.36 -4.70
CA LYS A 9 9.54 7.97 -5.75
C LYS A 9 8.24 7.34 -5.22
N LYS A 10 8.29 6.63 -4.08
CA LYS A 10 7.09 6.07 -3.45
C LYS A 10 6.24 7.17 -2.81
N ILE A 11 6.88 8.17 -2.21
CA ILE A 11 6.18 9.32 -1.64
C ILE A 11 5.49 10.12 -2.75
N GLU A 12 6.20 10.40 -3.85
CA GLU A 12 5.62 11.08 -5.02
C GLU A 12 4.43 10.32 -5.61
N LYS A 13 4.52 8.99 -5.73
CA LYS A 13 3.39 8.15 -6.18
C LYS A 13 2.20 8.26 -5.21
N THR A 14 2.46 8.28 -3.91
CA THR A 14 1.42 8.38 -2.89
C THR A 14 0.75 9.75 -2.94
N LEU A 15 1.52 10.83 -3.13
CA LEU A 15 0.99 12.19 -3.30
C LEU A 15 0.08 12.30 -4.53
N LYS A 16 0.47 11.69 -5.66
CA LYS A 16 -0.39 11.65 -6.86
C LYS A 16 -1.74 10.98 -6.60
N LYS A 17 -1.76 9.87 -5.85
CA LYS A 17 -3.02 9.21 -5.47
C LYS A 17 -3.92 10.10 -4.62
N VAL A 18 -3.34 10.96 -3.78
CA VAL A 18 -4.10 11.95 -3.01
C VAL A 18 -4.68 13.02 -3.93
N GLU A 19 -3.91 13.47 -4.93
CA GLU A 19 -4.39 14.41 -5.96
C GLU A 19 -5.49 13.79 -6.85
N ASP A 20 -5.39 12.50 -7.16
CA ASP A 20 -6.36 11.76 -7.99
C ASP A 20 -7.60 11.28 -7.20
N GLU A 21 -7.77 11.68 -5.94
CA GLU A 21 -8.85 11.24 -5.02
C GLU A 21 -8.97 9.71 -4.81
N ASP A 22 -7.98 8.94 -5.26
CA ASP A 22 -7.90 7.47 -5.14
C ASP A 22 -7.08 7.04 -3.90
N PHE A 23 -6.79 7.99 -3.00
CA PHE A 23 -6.06 7.72 -1.78
C PHE A 23 -6.94 7.08 -0.72
N GLY A 24 -6.45 5.98 -0.15
CA GLY A 24 -7.14 5.26 0.91
C GLY A 24 -8.04 4.14 0.44
N TYR A 25 -7.92 3.70 -0.82
CA TYR A 25 -8.58 2.49 -1.33
C TYR A 25 -7.56 1.38 -1.60
N CYS A 26 -8.02 0.14 -1.48
CA CYS A 26 -7.20 -1.04 -1.76
C CYS A 26 -7.05 -1.25 -3.28
N GLU A 27 -5.81 -1.30 -3.78
CA GLU A 27 -5.52 -1.56 -5.20
C GLU A 27 -6.02 -2.93 -5.69
N SER A 28 -6.24 -3.91 -4.79
CA SER A 28 -6.71 -5.26 -5.17
C SER A 28 -8.23 -5.44 -5.17
N CYS A 29 -8.94 -4.80 -4.26
CA CYS A 29 -10.38 -5.03 -4.10
C CYS A 29 -11.23 -3.75 -4.10
N GLY A 30 -10.62 -2.56 -4.18
CA GLY A 30 -11.31 -1.28 -4.22
C GLY A 30 -11.97 -0.86 -2.90
N VAL A 31 -11.79 -1.61 -1.80
CA VAL A 31 -12.38 -1.26 -0.50
C VAL A 31 -11.58 -0.15 0.19
N GLU A 32 -12.26 0.64 1.01
CA GLU A 32 -11.65 1.66 1.85
C GLU A 32 -10.66 1.03 2.86
N ILE A 33 -9.46 1.58 2.91
CA ILE A 33 -8.44 1.27 3.91
C ILE A 33 -8.75 2.11 5.15
N GLY A 34 -8.98 1.43 6.28
CA GLY A 34 -9.29 2.11 7.54
C GLY A 34 -8.26 3.20 7.89
N ILE A 35 -8.75 4.38 8.28
CA ILE A 35 -7.96 5.59 8.57
C ILE A 35 -6.78 5.30 9.51
N ARG A 36 -7.01 4.54 10.59
CA ARG A 36 -5.97 4.16 11.56
C ARG A 36 -4.75 3.48 10.91
N ARG A 37 -4.96 2.76 9.80
CA ARG A 37 -3.91 2.08 9.06
C ARG A 37 -3.14 3.02 8.14
N LEU A 38 -3.84 3.99 7.53
CA LEU A 38 -3.21 5.05 6.75
C LEU A 38 -2.43 6.02 7.64
N GLU A 39 -2.90 6.31 8.86
CA GLU A 39 -2.15 7.09 9.85
C GLU A 39 -0.85 6.38 10.27
N ALA A 40 -0.92 5.07 10.53
CA ALA A 40 0.26 4.28 10.85
C ALA A 40 1.21 4.11 9.65
N ARG A 41 0.66 4.02 8.44
CA ARG A 41 1.42 3.83 7.20
C ARG A 41 0.67 4.43 6.01
N PRO A 42 0.96 5.69 5.64
CA PRO A 42 0.25 6.38 4.55
C PRO A 42 0.62 5.84 3.15
N THR A 43 1.67 5.01 3.06
CA THR A 43 2.11 4.36 1.82
C THR A 43 1.50 2.96 1.64
N ALA A 44 0.39 2.65 2.32
CA ALA A 44 -0.25 1.34 2.23
C ALA A 44 -1.18 1.27 0.99
N ASP A 45 -0.86 0.40 0.04
CA ASP A 45 -1.62 0.24 -1.21
C ASP A 45 -2.75 -0.82 -1.14
N LEU A 46 -2.72 -1.73 -0.17
CA LEU A 46 -3.69 -2.85 -0.05
C LEU A 46 -4.43 -2.74 1.27
N CYS A 47 -5.66 -3.26 1.43
CA CYS A 47 -6.34 -3.37 2.73
C CYS A 47 -5.69 -4.43 3.65
N ILE A 48 -6.18 -4.56 4.88
CA ILE A 48 -5.65 -5.54 5.85
C ILE A 48 -5.84 -6.97 5.32
N ASP A 49 -7.03 -7.29 4.80
CA ASP A 49 -7.38 -8.63 4.34
C ASP A 49 -6.56 -9.05 3.11
N CYS A 50 -6.47 -8.18 2.10
CA CYS A 50 -5.65 -8.44 0.92
C CYS A 50 -4.17 -8.59 1.29
N LYS A 51 -3.69 -7.80 2.25
CA LYS A 51 -2.30 -7.93 2.72
C LYS A 51 -2.09 -9.26 3.45
N THR A 52 -3.00 -9.67 4.33
CA THR A 52 -2.93 -10.97 5.02
C THR A 52 -2.99 -12.13 4.04
N LEU A 53 -3.87 -12.07 3.03
CA LEU A 53 -3.94 -13.04 1.94
C LEU A 53 -2.63 -13.12 1.15
N ALA A 54 -2.02 -11.98 0.83
CA ALA A 54 -0.72 -11.94 0.17
C ALA A 54 0.38 -12.60 1.02
N GLU A 55 0.45 -12.28 2.32
CA GLU A 55 1.42 -12.87 3.24
C GLU A 55 1.21 -14.39 3.42
N ILE A 56 -0.03 -14.88 3.44
CA ILE A 56 -0.34 -16.32 3.47
C ILE A 56 0.14 -16.99 2.17
N ARG A 57 -0.17 -16.38 1.01
CA ARG A 57 0.26 -16.90 -0.30
C ARG A 57 1.78 -16.93 -0.43
N GLU A 58 2.47 -15.89 0.02
CA GLU A 58 3.94 -15.85 0.03
C GLU A 58 4.52 -16.98 0.90
N LYS A 59 3.95 -17.21 2.09
CA LYS A 59 4.36 -18.32 2.96
C LYS A 59 4.10 -19.70 2.35
N GLN A 60 3.01 -19.86 1.59
CA GLN A 60 2.68 -21.11 0.92
C GLN A 60 3.53 -21.38 -0.32
N MET A 61 3.95 -20.34 -1.06
CA MET A 61 4.78 -20.48 -2.25
C MET A 61 6.28 -20.57 -1.95
N ALA A 62 6.71 -20.12 -0.77
CA ALA A 62 8.11 -20.16 -0.34
C ALA A 62 8.52 -21.48 0.37
N GLY A 63 7.59 -22.42 0.53
CA GLY A 63 7.84 -23.77 1.05
C GLY A 63 7.86 -24.80 -0.07
#